data_AF-A0A948WEN4-F1
#
_entry.id   AF-A0A948WEN4-F1
#
_cell.length_a   1.000
_cell.length_b   1.000
_cell.length_c   1.000
_cell.angle_alpha   90.00
_cell.angle_beta   90.00
_cell.angle_gamma   90.00
#
_symmetry.space_group_name_H-M   'P 1'
#
loop_
_entity.id
_entity.type
_entity.pdbx_description
1 polymer ?
#
loop_
_entity_poly.entity_id
_entity_poly.type
_entity_poly.pdbx_seq_one_letter_code
_entity_poly.pdbx_strand_id
1 'polypeptide(L)'
;MKQNELSSTIEIRDEVGQVVGTKEVVMYSSLLLKAHAEGLTQIETKLLQVPSDENGRTAIVQALVETSKGKFQALGDASPDNVEAIIIPHLIRAAETRAKSRALRDAVNIGIVSHEELDGDGFAPNGPDPGSGAQPDSPQEVPQNISATGSDSDSSITEPQQRYLFRLLKEQGLKGKAAEDHLMQALGVPLLSQATKRAAGELINQLLKEANSASAEAR
;
A
#
# COMPACT_ATOMS: atom_id res chain seq x y z
N MET A 1 -27.68 17.54 19.88
CA MET A 1 -27.09 16.77 18.78
C MET A 1 -25.75 17.40 18.46
N LYS A 2 -24.63 16.78 18.86
CA LYS A 2 -23.30 17.23 18.44
C LYS A 2 -23.04 16.67 17.03
N GLN A 3 -22.58 17.51 16.13
CA GLN A 3 -22.18 17.12 14.79
C GLN A 3 -21.20 15.94 14.88
N ASN A 4 -21.53 14.86 14.18
CA ASN A 4 -20.74 13.64 14.14
C ASN A 4 -19.58 13.93 13.19
N GLU A 5 -18.46 14.43 13.71
CA GLU A 5 -17.20 14.43 12.95
C GLU A 5 -16.90 12.97 12.61
N LEU A 6 -17.08 12.63 11.33
CA LEU A 6 -16.89 11.26 10.83
C LEU A 6 -15.42 10.87 10.83
N SER A 7 -14.53 11.84 10.78
CA SER A 7 -13.10 11.69 10.75
C SER A 7 -12.44 12.31 11.98
N SER A 8 -11.25 11.83 12.31
CA SER A 8 -10.38 12.35 13.35
C SER A 8 -8.98 12.53 12.76
N THR A 9 -8.28 13.58 13.16
CA THR A 9 -6.91 13.82 12.72
C THR A 9 -5.95 13.20 13.74
N ILE A 10 -5.08 12.31 13.29
CA ILE A 10 -3.98 11.75 14.09
C ILE A 10 -2.66 12.40 13.69
N GLU A 11 -1.75 12.53 14.66
CA GLU A 11 -0.37 12.98 14.43
C GLU A 11 0.50 11.79 14.06
N ILE A 12 1.25 11.89 12.96
CA ILE A 12 2.29 10.94 12.59
C ILE A 12 3.57 11.39 13.30
N ARG A 13 4.18 10.47 14.05
CA ARG A 13 5.41 10.73 14.81
C ARG A 13 6.58 9.93 14.25
N ASP A 14 7.78 10.52 14.29
CA ASP A 14 9.01 9.82 13.96
C ASP A 14 9.50 8.92 15.11
N GLU A 15 10.60 8.18 14.89
CA GLU A 15 11.24 7.32 15.88
C GLU A 15 11.68 8.07 17.15
N VAL A 16 11.82 9.40 17.08
CA VAL A 16 12.23 10.29 18.18
C VAL A 16 11.00 10.91 18.87
N GLY A 17 9.79 10.60 18.41
CA GLY A 17 8.52 11.07 18.95
C GLY A 17 8.09 12.47 18.49
N GLN A 18 8.79 13.07 17.51
CA GLN A 18 8.44 14.36 16.93
C GLN A 18 7.31 14.21 15.91
N VAL A 19 6.38 15.15 15.90
CA VAL A 19 5.28 15.16 14.92
C VAL A 19 5.84 15.55 13.55
N VAL A 20 5.83 14.59 12.63
CA VAL A 20 6.32 14.75 11.25
C VAL A 20 5.20 14.90 10.23
N GLY A 21 3.95 14.72 10.64
CA GLY A 21 2.78 14.94 9.80
C GLY A 21 1.47 14.74 10.54
N THR A 22 0.37 14.93 9.83
CA THR A 22 -0.98 14.59 10.32
C THR A 22 -1.72 13.81 9.26
N LYS A 23 -2.65 12.95 9.70
CA LYS A 23 -3.49 12.15 8.82
C LYS A 23 -4.92 12.16 9.29
N GLU A 24 -5.84 12.33 8.35
CA GLU A 24 -7.26 12.18 8.60
C GLU A 24 -7.65 10.70 8.52
N VAL A 25 -8.34 10.21 9.55
CA VAL A 25 -8.72 8.80 9.70
C VAL A 25 -10.16 8.68 10.15
N VAL A 26 -10.84 7.61 9.76
CA VAL A 26 -12.19 7.29 10.24
C VAL A 26 -12.11 6.24 11.35
N MET A 27 -12.97 6.34 12.36
CA MET A 27 -13.08 5.27 13.37
C MET A 27 -13.95 4.13 12.84
N TYR A 28 -13.62 2.88 13.18
CA TYR A 28 -14.48 1.75 12.84
C TYR A 28 -15.93 1.94 13.34
N SER A 29 -16.09 2.51 14.54
CA SER A 29 -17.42 2.82 15.11
C SER A 29 -18.23 3.77 14.23
N SER A 30 -17.60 4.78 13.63
CA SER A 30 -18.24 5.71 12.70
C SER A 30 -18.65 5.03 11.40
N LEU A 31 -17.81 4.12 10.87
CA LEU A 31 -18.13 3.30 9.70
C LEU A 31 -19.34 2.42 9.97
N LEU A 32 -19.34 1.71 11.10
CA LEU A 32 -20.42 0.80 11.47
C LEU A 32 -21.74 1.55 11.69
N LEU A 33 -21.70 2.71 12.36
CA LEU A 33 -22.88 3.55 12.57
C LEU A 33 -23.48 4.03 11.24
N LYS A 34 -22.63 4.49 10.30
CA LYS A 34 -23.09 4.93 8.98
C LYS A 34 -23.62 3.76 8.15
N ALA A 35 -22.98 2.60 8.21
CA ALA A 35 -23.47 1.40 7.53
C ALA A 35 -24.87 1.01 8.03
N HIS A 36 -25.10 1.05 9.34
CA HIS A 36 -26.45 0.83 9.90
C HIS A 36 -27.47 1.85 9.38
N ALA A 37 -27.11 3.13 9.34
CA ALA A 37 -27.98 4.18 8.78
C ALA A 37 -28.28 3.96 7.28
N GLU A 38 -27.40 3.27 6.55
CA GLU A 38 -27.54 2.94 5.13
C GLU A 38 -28.08 1.52 4.88
N GLY A 39 -28.66 0.90 5.90
CA GLY A 39 -29.34 -0.39 5.78
C GLY A 39 -28.39 -1.57 5.73
N LEU A 40 -27.36 -1.58 6.57
CA LEU A 40 -26.54 -2.76 6.85
C LEU A 40 -27.42 -3.93 7.29
N THR A 41 -27.30 -5.07 6.60
CA THR A 41 -28.05 -6.30 6.87
C THR A 41 -27.17 -7.42 7.39
N GLN A 42 -25.93 -7.52 6.90
CA GLN A 42 -25.01 -8.60 7.28
C GLN A 42 -23.55 -8.13 7.25
N ILE A 43 -22.77 -8.64 8.21
CA ILE A 43 -21.31 -8.67 8.15
C ILE A 43 -20.88 -10.11 8.41
N GLU A 44 -20.06 -10.66 7.52
CA GLU A 44 -19.48 -11.99 7.64
C GLU A 44 -17.97 -11.93 7.44
N THR A 45 -17.22 -12.73 8.18
CA THR A 45 -15.77 -12.84 8.05
C THR A 45 -15.36 -14.29 7.84
N LYS A 46 -14.33 -14.48 7.01
CA LYS A 46 -13.75 -15.79 6.73
C LYS A 46 -12.23 -15.72 6.84
N LEU A 47 -11.66 -16.52 7.73
CA LEU A 47 -10.22 -16.71 7.82
C LEU A 47 -9.74 -17.49 6.60
N LEU A 48 -8.94 -16.86 5.74
CA LEU A 48 -8.37 -17.46 4.53
C LEU A 48 -6.99 -18.05 4.79
N GLN A 49 -6.21 -17.43 5.68
CA GLN A 49 -4.88 -17.90 6.07
C GLN A 49 -4.70 -17.83 7.58
N VAL A 50 -4.40 -18.98 8.19
CA VAL A 50 -4.00 -19.09 9.59
C VAL A 50 -2.53 -18.68 9.71
N PRO A 51 -2.14 -17.83 10.67
CA PRO A 51 -0.74 -17.47 10.85
C PRO A 51 0.09 -18.67 11.30
N SER A 52 1.20 -18.93 10.60
CA SER A 52 2.14 -20.01 10.88
C SER A 52 3.58 -19.57 10.56
N ASP A 53 4.58 -20.26 11.09
CA ASP A 53 5.98 -19.89 10.82
C ASP A 53 6.32 -20.00 9.32
N GLU A 54 5.71 -20.95 8.61
CA GLU A 54 5.90 -21.15 7.16
C GLU A 54 5.42 -19.97 6.30
N ASN A 55 4.44 -19.20 6.79
CA ASN A 55 3.88 -18.04 6.08
C ASN A 55 4.28 -16.69 6.71
N GLY A 56 5.37 -16.67 7.48
CA GLY A 56 5.86 -15.46 8.15
C GLY A 56 4.90 -14.97 9.24
N ARG A 57 4.11 -15.88 9.83
CA ARG A 57 3.02 -15.60 10.77
C ARG A 57 1.99 -14.63 10.20
N THR A 58 1.71 -14.70 8.90
CA THR A 58 0.73 -13.83 8.25
C THR A 58 -0.68 -14.41 8.38
N ALA A 59 -1.61 -13.64 8.92
CA ALA A 59 -3.05 -13.92 8.91
C ALA A 59 -3.74 -13.16 7.77
N ILE A 60 -4.66 -13.80 7.05
CA ILE A 60 -5.48 -13.15 6.00
C ILE A 60 -6.94 -13.48 6.27
N VAL A 61 -7.78 -12.45 6.34
CA VAL A 61 -9.22 -12.54 6.54
C VAL A 61 -9.94 -11.83 5.40
N GLN A 62 -11.00 -12.43 4.90
CA GLN A 62 -11.98 -11.78 4.03
C GLN A 62 -13.17 -11.32 4.86
N ALA A 63 -13.66 -10.11 4.61
CA ALA A 63 -14.93 -9.62 5.11
C ALA A 63 -15.91 -9.42 3.95
N LEU A 64 -17.18 -9.77 4.19
CA LEU A 64 -18.33 -9.47 3.36
C LEU A 64 -19.26 -8.57 4.16
N VAL A 65 -19.62 -7.42 3.59
CA VAL A 65 -20.60 -6.48 4.12
C VAL A 65 -21.75 -6.39 3.14
N GLU A 66 -22.96 -6.67 3.60
CA GLU A 66 -24.18 -6.53 2.80
C GLU A 66 -25.01 -5.37 3.35
N THR A 67 -25.37 -4.44 2.47
CA THR A 67 -26.25 -3.32 2.77
C THR A 67 -27.39 -3.27 1.75
N SER A 68 -28.34 -2.36 1.96
CA SER A 68 -29.38 -2.05 0.96
C SER A 68 -28.84 -1.66 -0.43
N LYS A 69 -27.57 -1.21 -0.52
CA LYS A 69 -26.91 -0.82 -1.77
C LYS A 69 -26.23 -1.98 -2.51
N GLY A 70 -26.02 -3.11 -1.83
CA GLY A 70 -25.35 -4.28 -2.40
C GLY A 70 -24.35 -4.93 -1.45
N LYS A 71 -23.47 -5.76 -2.04
CA LYS A 71 -22.46 -6.54 -1.34
C LYS A 71 -21.07 -5.97 -1.60
N PHE A 72 -20.31 -5.77 -0.53
CA PHE A 72 -18.97 -5.21 -0.54
C PHE A 72 -18.04 -6.22 0.14
N GLN A 73 -16.87 -6.44 -0.44
CA GLN A 73 -15.90 -7.40 0.08
C GLN A 73 -14.53 -6.78 0.14
N ALA A 74 -13.78 -7.10 1.19
CA ALA A 74 -12.40 -6.70 1.31
C ALA A 74 -11.57 -7.76 2.03
N LEU A 75 -10.26 -7.71 1.78
CA LEU A 75 -9.26 -8.50 2.50
C LEU A 75 -8.56 -7.63 3.53
N GLY A 76 -8.26 -8.23 4.67
CA GLY A 76 -7.39 -7.68 5.71
C GLY A 76 -6.30 -8.67 6.04
N ASP A 77 -5.09 -8.17 6.19
CA ASP A 77 -3.91 -8.94 6.51
C ASP A 77 -3.22 -8.38 7.76
N ALA A 78 -2.57 -9.26 8.51
CA ALA A 78 -1.74 -8.90 9.65
C ALA A 78 -0.57 -9.87 9.77
N SER A 79 0.63 -9.34 9.91
CA SER A 79 1.86 -10.09 10.15
C SER A 79 2.74 -9.31 11.14
N PRO A 80 3.72 -9.94 11.80
CA PRO A 80 4.68 -9.23 12.64
C PRO A 80 5.41 -8.07 11.93
N ASP A 81 5.50 -8.11 10.59
CA ASP A 81 6.17 -7.09 9.79
C ASP A 81 5.31 -5.83 9.53
N ASN A 82 3.99 -5.90 9.80
CA ASN A 82 3.06 -4.82 9.49
C ASN A 82 2.08 -4.49 10.61
N VAL A 83 2.36 -4.97 11.83
CA VAL A 83 1.65 -4.60 13.05
C VAL A 83 2.60 -4.17 14.14
N GLU A 84 2.14 -3.31 15.03
CA GLU A 84 2.89 -2.94 16.21
C GLU A 84 3.17 -4.17 17.11
N ALA A 85 4.27 -4.13 17.85
CA ALA A 85 4.70 -5.23 18.71
C ALA A 85 3.62 -5.71 19.70
N ILE A 86 2.78 -4.80 20.20
CA ILE A 86 1.67 -5.10 21.11
C ILE A 86 0.54 -5.91 20.44
N ILE A 87 0.42 -5.83 19.11
CA ILE A 87 -0.63 -6.47 18.31
C ILE A 87 -0.20 -7.86 17.81
N ILE A 88 1.10 -8.18 17.81
CA ILE A 88 1.66 -9.48 17.36
C ILE A 88 0.95 -10.71 17.99
N PRO A 89 0.51 -10.72 19.26
CA PRO A 89 -0.25 -11.86 19.82
C PRO A 89 -1.68 -12.01 19.25
N HIS A 90 -2.16 -11.04 18.48
CA HIS A 90 -3.56 -10.87 18.09
C HIS A 90 -3.77 -10.70 16.57
N LEU A 91 -2.88 -11.28 15.76
CA LEU A 91 -2.84 -11.12 14.29
C LEU A 91 -4.19 -11.40 13.60
N ILE A 92 -4.89 -12.47 13.99
CA ILE A 92 -6.20 -12.78 13.40
C ILE A 92 -7.22 -11.67 13.68
N ARG A 93 -7.20 -11.08 14.89
CA ARG A 93 -8.11 -10.00 15.29
C ARG A 93 -7.79 -8.71 14.52
N ALA A 94 -6.50 -8.42 14.32
CA ALA A 94 -6.06 -7.29 13.51
C ALA A 94 -6.47 -7.45 12.04
N ALA A 95 -6.17 -8.60 11.43
CA ALA A 95 -6.55 -8.92 10.05
C ALA A 95 -8.07 -8.84 9.85
N GLU A 96 -8.86 -9.39 10.77
CA GLU A 96 -10.32 -9.32 10.73
C GLU A 96 -10.84 -7.88 10.80
N THR A 97 -10.27 -7.07 11.71
CA THR A 97 -10.68 -5.68 11.88
C THR A 97 -10.38 -4.86 10.63
N ARG A 98 -9.16 -5.02 10.06
CA ARG A 98 -8.78 -4.41 8.78
C ARG A 98 -9.71 -4.80 7.64
N ALA A 99 -10.05 -6.08 7.53
CA ALA A 99 -10.97 -6.57 6.50
C ALA A 99 -12.35 -5.91 6.62
N LYS A 100 -12.92 -5.87 7.83
CA LYS A 100 -14.22 -5.24 8.08
C LYS A 100 -14.18 -3.74 7.82
N SER A 101 -13.15 -3.03 8.27
CA SER A 101 -12.99 -1.59 8.02
C SER A 101 -13.00 -1.28 6.53
N ARG A 102 -12.19 -1.99 5.74
CA ARG A 102 -12.12 -1.79 4.28
C ARG A 102 -13.46 -2.06 3.60
N ALA A 103 -14.12 -3.17 3.91
CA ALA A 103 -15.42 -3.50 3.33
C ALA A 103 -16.51 -2.49 3.74
N LEU A 104 -16.49 -2.01 4.99
CA LEU A 104 -17.43 -0.99 5.46
C LEU A 104 -17.18 0.35 4.78
N ARG A 105 -15.93 0.79 4.64
CA ARG A 105 -15.57 2.01 3.91
C ARG A 105 -16.13 2.02 2.51
N ASP A 106 -15.94 0.92 1.77
CA ASP A 106 -16.46 0.75 0.42
C ASP A 106 -17.99 0.81 0.43
N ALA A 107 -18.64 0.14 1.40
CA ALA A 107 -20.09 0.11 1.54
C ALA A 107 -20.70 1.50 1.83
N VAL A 108 -20.00 2.35 2.60
CA VAL A 108 -20.47 3.69 2.98
C VAL A 108 -19.82 4.82 2.18
N ASN A 109 -19.08 4.51 1.12
CA ASN A 109 -18.38 5.46 0.25
C ASN A 109 -17.48 6.44 1.03
N ILE A 110 -16.60 5.92 1.88
CA ILE A 110 -15.58 6.69 2.61
C ILE A 110 -14.20 6.30 2.09
N GLY A 111 -13.50 7.26 1.48
CA GLY A 111 -12.17 7.04 0.90
C GLY A 111 -11.04 6.93 1.92
N ILE A 112 -11.10 7.70 3.03
CA ILE A 112 -10.03 7.78 4.03
C ILE A 112 -9.87 6.47 4.83
N VAL A 113 -8.64 6.14 5.21
CA VAL A 113 -8.34 4.92 5.99
C VAL A 113 -8.97 4.92 7.38
N SER A 114 -9.33 3.72 7.87
CA SER A 114 -9.72 3.60 9.27
C SER A 114 -8.50 3.59 10.18
N HIS A 115 -8.66 4.03 11.42
CA HIS A 115 -7.58 4.02 12.40
C HIS A 115 -7.02 2.61 12.66
N GLU A 116 -7.90 1.61 12.70
CA GLU A 116 -7.57 0.20 12.90
C GLU A 116 -6.82 -0.43 11.70
N GLU A 117 -6.72 0.29 10.58
CA GLU A 117 -5.86 -0.09 9.45
C GLU A 117 -4.42 0.42 9.59
N LEU A 118 -4.15 1.27 10.57
CA LEU A 118 -2.88 1.96 10.75
C LEU A 118 -1.99 1.33 11.81
N ASP A 119 -2.46 0.30 12.51
CA ASP A 119 -1.70 -0.39 13.56
C ASP A 119 -0.47 -1.08 12.93
N GLY A 120 0.61 -0.35 12.64
CA GLY A 120 1.85 -0.81 12.00
C GLY A 120 2.59 0.32 11.28
N ASP A 121 3.91 0.16 11.12
CA ASP A 121 4.85 1.17 10.58
C ASP A 121 4.65 1.52 9.08
N GLY A 122 3.45 1.32 8.53
CA GLY A 122 3.06 1.60 7.15
C GLY A 122 3.10 3.08 6.76
N PHE A 123 3.60 3.95 7.63
CA PHE A 123 3.86 5.35 7.33
C PHE A 123 5.35 5.63 7.40
N ALA A 124 6.06 5.33 6.31
CA ALA A 124 7.18 6.19 5.97
C ALA A 124 6.60 7.61 5.76
N PRO A 125 7.15 8.67 6.38
CA PRO A 125 6.64 10.04 6.23
C PRO A 125 6.57 10.56 4.78
N ASN A 126 7.12 9.81 3.81
CA ASN A 126 7.07 10.09 2.38
C ASN A 126 6.55 8.90 1.53
N GLY A 127 5.88 7.91 2.14
CA GLY A 127 5.30 6.77 1.43
C GLY A 127 3.97 7.14 0.75
N PRO A 128 3.60 6.50 -0.38
CA PRO A 128 2.31 6.74 -1.03
C PRO A 128 1.17 6.42 -0.05
N ASP A 129 0.25 7.37 0.13
CA ASP A 129 -0.90 7.23 1.01
C ASP A 129 -1.76 6.02 0.58
N PRO A 130 -1.84 4.94 1.40
CA PRO A 130 -2.63 3.76 1.06
C PRO A 130 -4.14 4.03 1.03
N GLY A 131 -4.58 5.21 1.49
CA GLY A 131 -5.97 5.58 1.74
C GLY A 131 -6.54 6.66 0.84
N SER A 132 -5.77 7.26 -0.06
CA SER A 132 -6.36 8.19 -1.02
C SER A 132 -6.89 7.40 -2.21
N GLY A 133 -8.10 6.85 -2.06
CA GLY A 133 -8.90 6.47 -3.22
C GLY A 133 -8.83 7.60 -4.23
N ALA A 134 -8.48 7.29 -5.48
CA ALA A 134 -8.34 8.27 -6.54
C ALA A 134 -9.51 9.24 -6.48
N GLN A 135 -9.23 10.54 -6.27
CA GLN A 135 -10.26 11.55 -6.36
C GLN A 135 -10.92 11.37 -7.74
N PRO A 136 -12.25 11.23 -7.84
CA PRO A 136 -12.89 11.37 -9.13
C PRO A 136 -12.56 12.78 -9.60
N ASP A 137 -11.81 12.88 -10.69
CA ASP A 137 -11.56 14.14 -11.40
C ASP A 137 -12.91 14.83 -11.56
N SER A 138 -13.13 15.90 -10.79
CA SER A 138 -14.24 16.80 -11.05
C SER A 138 -13.94 17.47 -12.38
N PRO A 139 -14.85 17.46 -13.37
CA PRO A 139 -14.58 18.01 -14.68
C PRO A 139 -14.49 19.54 -14.57
N GLN A 140 -13.28 20.05 -14.33
CA GLN A 140 -12.98 21.45 -14.54
C GLN A 140 -12.72 21.67 -16.03
N GLU A 141 -13.50 22.60 -16.56
CA GLU A 141 -13.55 23.05 -17.94
C GLU A 141 -12.14 23.26 -18.52
N VAL A 142 -11.93 22.67 -19.69
CA VAL A 142 -10.78 22.89 -20.58
C VAL A 142 -10.73 24.35 -21.05
N PRO A 143 -9.66 25.11 -20.77
CA PRO A 143 -9.27 26.21 -21.63
C PRO A 143 -8.30 25.64 -22.66
N GLN A 144 -8.79 25.54 -23.89
CA GLN A 144 -7.95 25.40 -25.07
C GLN A 144 -6.95 26.58 -25.10
N ASN A 145 -5.68 26.32 -24.88
CA ASN A 145 -4.65 27.07 -25.58
C ASN A 145 -3.43 26.20 -25.87
N ILE A 146 -3.27 25.92 -27.16
CA ILE A 146 -2.12 25.22 -27.72
C ILE A 146 -1.06 26.29 -27.98
N SER A 147 0.03 26.25 -27.23
CA SER A 147 1.30 26.81 -27.67
C SER A 147 2.42 25.86 -27.28
N ALA A 148 2.94 25.21 -28.31
CA ALA A 148 4.11 24.36 -28.25
C ALA A 148 5.37 25.17 -27.91
N THR A 149 6.10 24.74 -26.89
CA THR A 149 7.56 24.89 -26.78
C THR A 149 8.10 23.69 -25.97
N GLY A 150 8.98 22.91 -26.57
CA GLY A 150 9.57 21.73 -25.95
C GLY A 150 10.67 22.03 -24.92
N SER A 151 10.85 21.14 -23.94
CA SER A 151 12.15 20.67 -23.45
C SER A 151 11.97 19.56 -22.39
N ASP A 152 12.39 18.36 -22.78
CA ASP A 152 13.19 17.38 -22.04
C ASP A 152 13.38 17.55 -20.51
N SER A 153 12.99 16.53 -19.73
CA SER A 153 13.89 16.02 -18.68
C SER A 153 13.60 14.56 -18.34
N ASP A 154 14.58 13.74 -18.73
CA ASP A 154 15.16 12.54 -18.15
C ASP A 154 14.97 12.39 -16.62
N SER A 155 13.71 12.31 -16.17
CA SER A 155 13.38 12.24 -14.75
C SER A 155 13.81 10.87 -14.20
N SER A 156 14.45 10.93 -13.04
CA SER A 156 15.04 9.82 -12.28
C SER A 156 14.19 8.55 -12.24
N ILE A 157 14.87 7.42 -12.06
CA ILE A 157 14.28 6.08 -11.88
C ILE A 157 13.05 6.18 -10.98
N THR A 158 11.93 5.60 -11.42
CA THR A 158 10.73 5.62 -10.59
C THR A 158 10.89 4.64 -9.44
N GLU A 159 10.29 4.96 -8.30
CA GLU A 159 10.31 4.08 -7.13
C GLU A 159 9.81 2.65 -7.41
N PRO A 160 8.77 2.43 -8.26
CA PRO A 160 8.40 1.10 -8.72
C PRO A 160 9.51 0.37 -9.49
N GLN A 161 10.24 1.05 -10.39
CA GLN A 161 11.35 0.45 -11.14
C GLN A 161 12.49 0.05 -10.20
N GLN A 162 12.82 0.90 -9.22
CA GLN A 162 13.83 0.61 -8.22
C GLN A 162 13.45 -0.62 -7.38
N ARG A 163 12.23 -0.67 -6.82
CA ARG A 163 11.75 -1.83 -6.04
C ARG A 163 11.77 -3.12 -6.86
N TYR A 164 11.41 -3.05 -8.15
CA TYR A 164 11.40 -4.20 -9.04
C TYR A 164 12.81 -4.75 -9.30
N LEU A 165 13.80 -3.88 -9.53
CA LEU A 165 15.21 -4.26 -9.68
C LEU A 165 15.76 -4.96 -8.44
N PHE A 166 15.50 -4.42 -7.24
CA PHE A 166 15.90 -5.07 -5.99
C PHE A 166 15.23 -6.44 -5.79
N ARG A 167 13.97 -6.59 -6.22
CA ARG A 167 13.28 -7.88 -6.17
C ARG A 167 13.92 -8.92 -7.09
N LEU A 168 14.27 -8.54 -8.32
CA LEU A 168 14.95 -9.44 -9.26
C LEU A 168 16.31 -9.92 -8.72
N LEU A 169 17.11 -9.01 -8.15
CA LEU A 169 18.39 -9.39 -7.56
C LEU A 169 18.24 -10.25 -6.30
N LYS A 170 17.19 -10.03 -5.51
CA LYS A 170 16.85 -10.88 -4.35
C LYS A 170 16.56 -12.33 -4.78
N GLU A 171 15.88 -12.52 -5.91
CA GLU A 171 15.62 -13.84 -6.50
C GLU A 171 16.92 -14.53 -6.95
N GLN A 172 17.94 -13.74 -7.31
CA GLN A 172 19.30 -14.21 -7.63
C GLN A 172 20.22 -14.35 -6.40
N GLY A 173 19.71 -14.14 -5.18
CA GLY A 173 20.46 -14.29 -3.93
C GLY A 173 21.22 -13.04 -3.47
N LEU A 174 21.17 -11.93 -4.21
CA LEU A 174 21.79 -10.66 -3.84
C LEU A 174 20.83 -9.82 -2.99
N LYS A 175 21.27 -9.34 -1.83
CA LYS A 175 20.44 -8.56 -0.89
C LYS A 175 21.20 -7.36 -0.32
N GLY A 176 20.46 -6.34 0.09
CA GLY A 176 20.98 -5.16 0.77
C GLY A 176 22.05 -4.46 -0.06
N LYS A 177 23.17 -4.08 0.58
CA LYS A 177 24.25 -3.33 -0.05
C LYS A 177 24.83 -4.01 -1.29
N ALA A 178 24.93 -5.34 -1.31
CA ALA A 178 25.44 -6.08 -2.47
C ALA A 178 24.52 -5.95 -3.70
N ALA A 179 23.20 -5.86 -3.50
CA ALA A 179 22.26 -5.62 -4.58
C ALA A 179 22.32 -4.16 -5.07
N GLU A 180 22.47 -3.21 -4.14
CA GLU A 180 22.61 -1.79 -4.47
C GLU A 180 23.90 -1.50 -5.26
N ASP A 181 25.04 -2.01 -4.80
CA ASP A 181 26.33 -1.89 -5.47
C ASP A 181 26.27 -2.49 -6.88
N HIS A 182 25.61 -3.64 -7.04
CA HIS A 182 25.40 -4.29 -8.34
C HIS A 182 24.55 -3.43 -9.28
N LEU A 183 23.46 -2.82 -8.79
CA LEU A 183 22.61 -1.94 -9.60
C LEU A 183 23.34 -0.65 -10.00
N MET A 184 24.11 -0.06 -9.09
CA MET A 184 24.92 1.12 -9.38
C MET A 184 25.99 0.84 -10.44
N GLN A 185 26.67 -0.31 -10.32
CA GLN A 185 27.64 -0.77 -11.31
C GLN A 185 26.99 -1.06 -12.66
N ALA A 186 25.84 -1.73 -12.69
CA ALA A 186 25.12 -2.08 -13.91
C ALA A 186 24.51 -0.86 -14.63
N LEU A 187 24.06 0.15 -13.87
CA LEU A 187 23.50 1.39 -14.41
C LEU A 187 24.57 2.45 -14.68
N GLY A 188 25.82 2.23 -14.26
CA GLY A 188 26.93 3.16 -14.46
C GLY A 188 26.78 4.48 -13.70
N VAL A 189 26.03 4.48 -12.59
CA VAL A 189 25.73 5.69 -11.80
C VAL A 189 26.33 5.61 -10.40
N PRO A 190 26.79 6.75 -9.83
CA PRO A 190 27.36 6.78 -8.48
C PRO A 190 26.29 6.68 -7.38
N LEU A 191 25.02 6.89 -7.72
CA LEU A 191 23.86 6.77 -6.83
C LEU A 191 22.65 6.34 -7.66
N LEU A 192 21.81 5.45 -7.12
CA LEU A 192 20.60 5.00 -7.83
C LEU A 192 19.61 6.13 -8.15
N SER A 193 19.59 7.19 -7.34
CA SER A 193 18.78 8.38 -7.60
C SER A 193 19.17 9.14 -8.88
N GLN A 194 20.37 8.88 -9.42
CA GLN A 194 20.87 9.45 -10.67
C GLN A 194 20.60 8.54 -11.88
N ALA A 195 20.04 7.35 -11.66
CA ALA A 195 19.65 6.48 -12.76
C ALA A 195 18.42 7.04 -13.48
N THR A 196 18.38 6.86 -14.81
CA THR A 196 17.26 7.30 -15.63
C THR A 196 16.21 6.20 -15.74
N LYS A 197 14.95 6.57 -15.97
CA LYS A 197 13.86 5.60 -16.21
C LYS A 197 14.14 4.66 -17.37
N ARG A 198 14.81 5.18 -18.40
CA ARG A 198 15.18 4.42 -19.60
C ARG A 198 16.25 3.38 -19.27
N ALA A 199 17.33 3.78 -18.61
CA ALA A 199 18.40 2.86 -18.20
C ALA A 199 17.87 1.78 -17.24
N ALA A 200 16.99 2.15 -16.30
CA ALA A 200 16.33 1.20 -15.40
C ALA A 200 15.45 0.20 -16.16
N GLY A 201 14.68 0.66 -17.16
CA GLY A 201 13.85 -0.21 -18.00
C GLY A 201 14.67 -1.16 -18.87
N GLU A 202 15.78 -0.70 -19.44
CA GLU A 202 16.72 -1.51 -20.22
C GLU A 202 17.34 -2.62 -19.35
N LEU A 203 17.79 -2.28 -18.12
CA LEU A 203 18.35 -3.24 -17.17
C LEU A 203 17.34 -4.29 -16.70
N ILE A 204 16.08 -3.89 -16.46
CA ILE A 204 15.00 -4.83 -16.12
C ILE A 204 14.83 -5.89 -17.20
N ASN A 205 14.78 -5.46 -18.47
CA ASN A 205 14.63 -6.38 -19.60
C ASN A 205 15.83 -7.33 -19.74
N GLN A 206 17.04 -6.84 -19.45
CA GLN A 206 18.25 -7.65 -19.47
C GLN A 206 18.21 -8.74 -18.39
N LEU A 207 17.93 -8.38 -17.13
CA LEU A 207 17.88 -9.34 -16.02
C LEU A 207 16.80 -10.41 -16.21
N LEU A 208 15.65 -10.04 -16.79
CA LEU A 208 14.59 -11.00 -17.14
C LEU A 208 15.04 -11.97 -18.24
N LYS A 209 15.80 -11.49 -19.23
CA LYS A 209 16.33 -12.33 -20.30
C LYS A 209 17.38 -13.31 -19.76
N GLU A 210 18.25 -12.85 -18.87
CA GLU A 210 19.28 -13.68 -18.21
C GLU A 210 18.66 -14.75 -17.29
N ALA A 211 17.60 -14.42 -16.54
CA ALA A 211 16.86 -15.39 -15.73
C ALA A 211 16.18 -16.47 -16.59
N ASN A 212 15.65 -16.09 -17.75
CA ASN A 212 15.02 -17.03 -18.70
C ASN A 212 16.05 -17.90 -19.45
N SER A 213 17.25 -17.41 -19.73
CA SER A 213 18.31 -18.23 -20.33
C SER A 213 18.94 -19.19 -19.30
N ALA A 214 19.17 -18.74 -18.06
CA ALA A 214 19.75 -19.58 -17.01
C ALA A 214 18.85 -20.76 -16.61
N SER A 215 17.52 -20.59 -16.70
CA SER A 215 16.55 -21.67 -16.45
C SER A 215 16.41 -22.66 -17.63
N ALA A 216 16.80 -22.26 -18.84
CA ALA A 216 16.80 -23.12 -20.02
C ALA A 216 18.05 -24.01 -20.12
N GLU A 217 19.20 -23.56 -19.62
CA GLU A 217 20.47 -24.33 -19.61
C GLU A 217 20.57 -25.35 -18.46
N ALA A 218 19.72 -25.23 -17.43
CA ALA A 218 19.68 -26.13 -16.27
C ALA A 218 18.73 -27.33 -16.43
N ARG A 219 18.17 -27.55 -17.64
CA ARG A 219 17.31 -28.69 -18.01
C ARG A 219 18.01 -29.58 -19.02
#